data_AF-A0A5K1FZP0-F1
#
_entry.id   AF-A0A5K1FZP0-F1
#
_cell.length_a   1.000
_cell.length_b   1.000
_cell.length_c   1.000
_cell.angle_alpha   90.00
_cell.angle_beta   90.00
_cell.angle_gamma   90.00
#
_symmetry.space_group_name_H-M   'P 1'
#
loop_
_entity.id
_entity.type
_entity.pdbx_description
1 polymer ?
#
loop_
_entity_poly.entity_id
_entity_poly.type
_entity_poly.pdbx_seq_one_letter_code
_entity_poly.pdbx_strand_id
1 'polypeptide(L)' 'MSSANVWVLLGLGIAGIILMSRRFKKAIKEDFGAFIERLQLLPPPQPAPPKAPHPLTGLSFAVGD' A
#
# COMPACT_ATOMS: atom_id res chain seq x y z
N MET A 1 -2.05 -42.50 -20.95
CA MET A 1 -2.61 -41.51 -19.98
C MET A 1 -3.82 -40.87 -20.65
N SER A 2 -4.99 -40.90 -20.00
CA SER A 2 -6.24 -40.39 -20.57
C SER A 2 -6.13 -38.89 -20.85
N SER A 3 -6.59 -38.44 -22.02
CA SER A 3 -6.54 -37.05 -22.48
C SER A 3 -7.17 -36.06 -21.50
N ALA A 4 -8.17 -36.51 -20.73
CA ALA A 4 -8.82 -35.72 -19.68
C ALA A 4 -7.85 -35.31 -18.57
N ASN A 5 -6.91 -36.19 -18.18
CA ASN A 5 -5.97 -35.89 -17.09
C ASN A 5 -4.97 -34.80 -17.50
N VAL A 6 -4.63 -34.71 -18.78
CA VAL A 6 -3.73 -33.68 -19.33
C VAL A 6 -4.39 -32.31 -19.25
N TRP A 7 -5.67 -32.22 -19.62
CA TRP A 7 -6.43 -30.97 -19.54
C TRP A 7 -6.65 -30.50 -18.10
N VAL A 8 -6.86 -31.43 -17.16
CA VAL A 8 -6.99 -31.11 -15.74
C VAL A 8 -5.67 -30.58 -15.17
N LEU A 9 -4.55 -31.25 -15.46
CA LEU A 9 -3.23 -30.79 -15.00
C LEU A 9 -2.86 -29.42 -15.57
N LEU A 10 -3.20 -29.17 -16.84
CA LEU A 10 -2.97 -27.89 -17.49
C LEU A 10 -3.82 -26.78 -16.84
N GLY A 11 -5.10 -27.04 -16.61
CA GLY A 11 -6.01 -26.09 -15.94
C GLY A 11 -5.59 -25.79 -14.50
N LEU A 12 -5.20 -26.82 -13.75
CA LEU A 12 -4.77 -26.67 -12.36
C LEU A 12 -3.43 -25.90 -12.25
N GLY A 13 -2.50 -26.14 -13.16
CA GLY A 13 -1.25 -25.38 -13.25
C GLY A 13 -1.48 -23.89 -13.53
N ILE A 14 -2.34 -23.58 -14.50
CA ILE A 14 -2.69 -22.19 -14.84
C ILE A 14 -3.44 -21.53 -13.68
N ALA A 15 -4.43 -22.21 -13.08
CA ALA A 15 -5.18 -21.69 -11.93
C ALA A 15 -4.27 -21.38 -10.72
N GLY A 16 -3.28 -22.23 -10.45
CA GLY A 16 -2.29 -22.01 -9.40
C GLY A 16 -1.46 -20.75 -9.62
N ILE A 17 -0.97 -20.52 -10.84
CA ILE A 17 -0.17 -19.33 -11.19
C ILE A 17 -1.01 -18.05 -11.07
N ILE A 18 -2.27 -18.09 -11.53
CA ILE A 18 -3.20 -16.95 -11.41
C ILE A 18 -3.46 -16.62 -9.93
N LEU A 19 -3.70 -17.65 -9.10
CA LEU A 19 -3.94 -17.45 -7.67
C LEU A 19 -2.70 -16.87 -6.96
N MET A 20 -1.52 -17.42 -7.26
CA MET A 20 -0.26 -17.00 -6.63
C MET A 20 0.11 -15.57 -7.03
N SER A 21 -0.02 -15.22 -8.32
CA SER A 21 0.25 -13.86 -8.80
C SER A 21 -0.69 -12.81 -8.19
N ARG A 22 -1.97 -13.14 -7.92
CA ARG A 22 -2.90 -12.25 -7.20
C ARG A 22 -2.48 -11.97 -5.76
N ARG A 23 -1.93 -12.98 -5.06
CA ARG A 23 -1.42 -12.84 -3.68
C ARG A 23 -0.24 -11.88 -3.61
N PHE A 24 0.66 -11.95 -4.59
CA PHE A 24 1.83 -11.06 -4.67
C PHE A 24 1.50 -9.64 -5.15
N LYS A 25 0.42 -9.47 -5.93
CA LYS A 25 -0.08 -8.16 -6.35
C LYS A 25 -0.82 -7.39 -5.25
N LYS A 26 -0.98 -7.94 -4.04
CA LYS A 26 -1.22 -7.11 -2.85
C LYS A 26 0.07 -6.36 -2.54
N ALA A 27 0.36 -5.39 -3.41
CA ALA A 27 1.40 -4.41 -3.22
C ALA A 27 1.28 -3.87 -1.81
N ILE A 28 2.43 -3.73 -1.15
CA ILE A 28 2.55 -3.01 0.11
C ILE A 28 2.02 -1.62 -0.19
N LYS A 29 0.74 -1.39 0.13
CA LYS A 29 0.16 -0.05 0.05
C LYS A 29 0.98 0.84 0.98
N GLU A 30 1.13 2.11 0.62
CA GLU A 30 1.71 3.07 1.56
C GLU A 30 1.00 2.95 2.90
N ASP A 31 1.80 2.93 3.97
CA ASP A 31 1.34 2.70 5.35
C ASP A 31 0.48 1.43 5.54
N PHE A 32 0.72 0.38 4.74
CA PHE A 32 -0.01 -0.89 4.77
C PHE A 32 -1.53 -0.76 4.56
N GLY A 33 -1.98 0.34 3.94
CA GLY A 33 -3.40 0.63 3.80
C GLY A 33 -4.10 0.96 5.12
N ALA A 34 -3.33 1.39 6.14
CA ALA A 34 -3.88 1.86 7.41
C ALA A 34 -4.64 3.19 7.28
N PHE A 35 -4.37 3.96 6.22
CA PHE A 35 -5.01 5.24 5.95
C PHE A 35 -5.86 5.16 4.68
N ILE A 36 -7.06 5.74 4.73
CA ILE A 36 -7.91 5.95 3.56
C ILE A 36 -7.28 7.05 2.67
N GLU A 37 -6.77 8.11 3.31
CA GLU A 37 -6.16 9.25 2.64
C GLU A 37 -4.94 9.77 3.42
N ARG A 38 -3.91 10.25 2.70
CA ARG A 38 -2.77 10.98 3.27
C ARG A 38 -2.81 12.44 2.83
N LEU A 39 -2.99 13.34 3.79
CA LEU A 39 -2.92 14.77 3.56
C LEU A 39 -1.48 15.26 3.80
N GLN A 40 -0.76 15.58 2.72
CA GLN A 40 0.56 16.19 2.81
C GLN A 40 0.44 17.71 2.66
N LEU A 41 0.79 18.44 3.72
CA LEU A 41 0.88 19.89 3.68
C LEU A 41 2.23 20.32 3.13
N LEU A 42 2.23 21.38 2.34
CA LEU A 42 3.47 22.02 1.90
C LEU A 42 4.23 22.51 3.15
N PRO A 43 5.57 22.37 3.21
CA PRO A 43 6.33 22.88 4.34
C PRO A 43 5.96 24.34 4.61
N PRO A 44 5.62 24.70 5.85
CA PRO A 44 5.27 26.06 6.18
C PRO A 44 6.47 26.98 5.86
N PRO A 45 6.22 28.21 5.38
CA PRO A 45 7.30 29.16 5.14
C PRO A 45 8.09 29.38 6.42
N GLN A 46 9.42 29.49 6.29
CA GLN A 46 10.30 29.65 7.43
C GLN A 46 9.85 30.86 8.27
N PRO A 47 9.58 30.69 9.57
CA PRO A 47 9.18 31.81 10.41
C PRO A 47 10.27 32.88 10.40
N ALA A 48 9.88 34.16 10.39
CA ALA A 48 10.83 35.23 10.59
C ALA A 48 11.51 35.05 11.96
N PRO A 49 12.85 35.11 12.06
CA PRO A 49 13.55 35.15 13.36
C PRO A 49 12.98 36.34 14.15
N PRO A 50 12.59 36.24 15.45
CA PRO A 50 13.03 35.30 16.50
C PRO A 50 11.96 34.28 16.95
N LYS A 51 10.94 34.00 16.12
CA LYS A 51 9.79 33.18 16.54
C LYS A 51 10.16 31.69 16.60
N ALA A 52 9.95 31.05 17.75
CA ALA A 52 10.16 29.62 17.90
C ALA A 52 9.23 28.82 16.95
N PRO A 53 9.69 27.67 16.40
CA PRO A 53 8.84 26.77 15.63
C PRO A 53 7.60 26.34 16.41
N HIS A 54 6.51 26.03 15.71
CA HIS A 54 5.32 25.51 16.38
C HIS A 54 5.65 24.16 17.05
N PRO A 55 5.16 23.87 18.27
CA PRO A 55 5.47 22.61 18.97
C PRO A 55 5.06 21.32 18.23
N LEU A 56 4.25 21.42 17.16
CA LEU A 56 3.79 20.28 16.36
C LEU A 56 4.48 20.23 14.98
N THR A 57 5.40 21.16 14.71
CA THR A 57 6.19 21.16 13.49
C THR A 57 7.05 19.90 13.43
N GLY A 58 6.95 19.14 12.33
CA GLY A 58 7.71 17.91 12.12
C GLY A 58 7.04 16.62 12.60
N LEU A 59 5.85 16.69 13.20
CA LEU A 59 5.06 15.52 13.58
C LEU A 59 4.05 15.14 12.48
N SER A 60 3.80 13.83 12.33
CA SER A 60 2.71 13.27 11.53
C SER A 60 1.62 12.73 12.45
N PHE A 61 0.36 12.99 12.11
CA PHE A 61 -0.79 12.59 12.91
C PHE A 61 -1.68 11.62 12.14
N ALA A 62 -2.29 10.70 12.88
CA ALA A 62 -3.34 9.81 12.41
C ALA A 62 -4.67 10.27 13.03
N VAL A 63 -5.72 10.35 12.21
CA VAL A 63 -7.07 10.68 12.67
C VAL A 63 -7.99 9.54 12.25
N GLY A 64 -8.82 9.07 13.17
CA GLY A 64 -9.88 8.11 12.85
C GLY A 64 -11.06 8.83 12.21
N ASP A 65 -11.62 8.22 11.17
CA ASP A 65 -12.92 8.60 10.58
C ASP A 65 -14.08 8.11 11.47
#